data_AF-A0A2K3IZB5-F1
#
_entry.id   AF-A0A2K3IZB5-F1
#
_cell.length_a   1.000
_cell.length_b   1.000
_cell.length_c   1.000
_cell.angle_alpha   90.00
_cell.angle_beta   90.00
_cell.angle_gamma   90.00
#
_symmetry.space_group_name_H-M   'P 1'
#
loop_
_entity.id
_entity.type
_entity.pdbx_description
1 polymer ?
#
loop_
_entity_poly.entity_id
_entity_poly.type
_entity_poly.pdbx_seq_one_letter_code
_entity_poly.pdbx_strand_id
1 'polypeptide(L)'
;MTLLLKMLIGFILAIILHELTHLLVLVHYKIPIKSIIITKWSAFGFLVDNEKYINDSKILFLLHFLPLIWCLFYFMNTNEPYLLMFPLVNISGGVGDLYFYFRIISLEPEKRIEWANKSDEKILKSIIWKKELN
;
A
#
# COMPACT_ATOMS: atom_id res chain seq x y z
N MET A 1 -20.04 21.50 8.03
CA MET A 1 -18.62 21.11 7.86
C MET A 1 -18.05 21.84 6.64
N THR A 2 -16.92 22.54 6.76
CA THR A 2 -16.33 23.26 5.62
C THR A 2 -15.85 22.28 4.54
N LEU A 3 -15.77 22.73 3.29
CA LEU A 3 -15.24 21.92 2.19
C LEU A 3 -13.85 21.35 2.51
N LEU A 4 -12.97 22.19 3.06
CA LEU A 4 -11.63 21.80 3.48
C LEU A 4 -11.65 20.66 4.49
N LEU A 5 -12.53 20.72 5.49
CA LEU A 5 -12.65 19.67 6.50
C LEU A 5 -13.21 18.37 5.91
N LYS A 6 -14.17 18.44 4.98
CA LYS A 6 -14.64 17.26 4.23
C LYS A 6 -13.51 16.59 3.45
N MET A 7 -12.71 17.36 2.73
CA MET A 7 -11.57 16.84 1.97
C MET A 7 -10.50 16.23 2.89
N LEU A 8 -10.18 16.88 4.01
CA LEU A 8 -9.22 16.35 4.98
C LEU A 8 -9.68 14.99 5.56
N ILE A 9 -10.95 14.87 5.94
CA ILE A 9 -11.51 13.61 6.42
C ILE A 9 -11.45 12.54 5.33
N GLY A 10 -11.84 12.86 4.10
CA GLY A 10 -11.76 11.94 2.96
C GLY A 10 -10.33 11.47 2.69
N PHE A 11 -9.35 12.37 2.76
CA PHE A 11 -7.93 12.06 2.59
C PHE A 11 -7.44 11.07 3.65
N ILE A 12 -7.71 11.35 4.92
CA ILE A 12 -7.32 10.48 6.04
C ILE A 12 -7.97 9.10 5.89
N LEU A 13 -9.28 9.05 5.59
CA LEU A 13 -10.01 7.80 5.38
C LEU A 13 -9.45 7.00 4.20
N ALA A 14 -9.12 7.66 3.08
CA ALA A 14 -8.58 6.99 1.91
C ALA A 14 -7.23 6.33 2.20
N ILE A 15 -6.33 7.01 2.91
CA ILE A 15 -5.04 6.42 3.34
C ILE A 15 -5.28 5.22 4.26
N ILE A 16 -6.15 5.37 5.27
CA ILE A 16 -6.44 4.29 6.22
C ILE A 16 -6.99 3.07 5.48
N LEU A 17 -7.97 3.26 4.59
CA LEU A 17 -8.59 2.16 3.85
C LEU A 17 -7.61 1.49 2.89
N HIS A 18 -6.74 2.27 2.24
CA HIS A 18 -5.67 1.74 1.39
C HIS A 18 -4.76 0.79 2.18
N GLU A 19 -4.20 1.27 3.29
CA GLU A 19 -3.29 0.48 4.14
C GLU A 19 -3.99 -0.70 4.82
N LEU A 20 -5.26 -0.54 5.22
CA LEU A 20 -6.07 -1.65 5.73
C LEU A 20 -6.28 -2.74 4.67
N THR A 21 -6.36 -2.37 3.40
CA THR A 21 -6.52 -3.34 2.32
C THR A 21 -5.26 -4.18 2.13
N HIS A 22 -4.08 -3.54 2.19
CA HIS A 22 -2.80 -4.26 2.28
C HIS A 22 -2.78 -5.21 3.47
N LEU A 23 -3.12 -4.71 4.67
CA LEU A 23 -3.15 -5.51 5.89
C LEU A 23 -4.08 -6.72 5.78
N LEU A 24 -5.26 -6.56 5.17
CA LEU A 24 -6.20 -7.65 4.94
C LEU A 24 -5.58 -8.76 4.08
N VAL A 25 -4.86 -8.42 3.00
CA VAL A 25 -4.15 -9.40 2.17
C VAL A 25 -3.06 -10.09 2.98
N LEU A 26 -2.24 -9.32 3.71
CA LEU A 26 -1.17 -9.86 4.55
C LEU A 26 -1.68 -10.86 5.60
N VAL A 27 -2.75 -10.51 6.31
CA VAL A 27 -3.38 -11.37 7.33
C VAL A 27 -4.04 -12.59 6.68
N HIS A 28 -4.78 -12.41 5.59
CA HIS A 28 -5.49 -13.51 4.90
C HIS A 28 -4.51 -14.59 4.42
N TYR A 29 -3.38 -14.19 3.83
CA TYR A 29 -2.33 -15.11 3.36
C TYR A 29 -1.30 -15.47 4.42
N LYS A 30 -1.47 -15.01 5.68
CA LYS A 30 -0.55 -15.27 6.80
C LYS A 30 0.90 -14.87 6.49
N ILE A 31 1.08 -13.74 5.79
CA ILE A 31 2.40 -13.17 5.50
C ILE A 31 2.92 -12.54 6.80
N PRO A 32 4.09 -12.94 7.31
CA PRO A 32 4.67 -12.37 8.52
C PRO A 32 4.96 -10.87 8.34
N ILE A 33 4.45 -10.06 9.26
CA ILE A 33 4.73 -8.63 9.35
C ILE A 33 5.86 -8.45 10.36
N LYS A 34 7.03 -8.03 9.89
CA LYS A 34 8.23 -7.80 10.72
C LYS A 34 8.11 -6.51 11.54
N SER A 35 7.56 -5.45 10.92
CA SER A 35 7.38 -4.18 11.61
C SER A 35 6.39 -3.28 10.91
N ILE A 36 5.74 -2.42 11.69
CA ILE A 36 4.98 -1.27 11.22
C ILE A 36 5.94 -0.09 11.13
N ILE A 37 5.87 0.67 10.04
CA ILE A 37 6.79 1.77 9.78
C ILE A 37 6.04 3.05 9.39
N ILE A 38 6.65 4.19 9.71
CA ILE A 38 6.28 5.50 9.17
C ILE A 38 7.53 6.07 8.51
N THR A 39 7.40 6.50 7.26
CA THR A 39 8.50 7.06 6.46
C THR A 39 8.50 8.59 6.47
N LYS A 40 9.58 9.22 5.99
CA LYS A 40 9.76 10.69 5.86
C LYS A 40 8.65 11.38 5.05
N TRP A 41 7.97 10.64 4.18
CA TRP A 41 6.82 11.12 3.40
C TRP A 41 5.49 10.89 4.14
N SER A 42 5.55 10.58 5.43
CA SER A 42 4.41 10.23 6.27
C SER A 42 3.58 9.05 5.75
N ALA A 43 4.14 8.24 4.85
CA ALA A 43 3.52 6.99 4.42
C ALA A 43 3.65 5.97 5.56
N PHE A 44 2.49 5.53 6.05
CA PHE A 44 2.36 4.37 6.92
C PHE A 44 2.53 3.11 6.07
N GLY A 45 3.19 2.09 6.59
CA GLY A 45 3.37 0.84 5.83
C GLY A 45 3.87 -0.31 6.68
N PHE A 46 4.02 -1.47 6.05
CA PHE A 46 4.40 -2.72 6.69
C PHE A 46 5.66 -3.28 6.04
N LEU A 47 6.69 -3.58 6.86
CA LEU A 47 7.78 -4.44 6.42
C LEU A 47 7.38 -5.88 6.64
N VAL A 48 7.50 -6.70 5.60
CA VAL A 48 6.99 -8.07 5.58
C VAL A 48 8.06 -9.06 5.14
N ASP A 49 7.76 -10.34 5.29
CA ASP A 49 8.63 -11.39 4.73
C ASP A 49 8.42 -11.58 3.23
N ASN A 50 9.28 -10.95 2.44
CA ASN A 50 9.28 -10.98 0.98
C ASN A 50 9.25 -12.39 0.38
N GLU A 51 9.91 -13.36 1.01
CA GLU A 51 9.97 -14.74 0.51
C GLU A 51 8.60 -15.42 0.47
N LYS A 52 7.65 -14.96 1.29
CA LYS A 52 6.32 -15.58 1.43
C LYS A 52 5.34 -15.23 0.34
N TYR A 53 5.54 -14.14 -0.41
CA TYR A 53 4.55 -13.65 -1.37
C TYR A 53 5.10 -13.29 -2.74
N ILE A 54 6.39 -12.99 -2.88
CA ILE A 54 6.95 -12.44 -4.12
C ILE A 54 6.84 -13.38 -5.33
N ASN A 55 6.93 -14.68 -5.09
CA ASN A 55 6.88 -15.68 -6.15
C ASN A 55 5.45 -16.18 -6.42
N ASP A 56 4.48 -15.84 -5.56
CA ASP A 56 3.08 -16.14 -5.80
C ASP A 56 2.42 -14.98 -6.55
N SER A 57 2.09 -15.21 -7.82
CA SER A 57 1.53 -14.17 -8.69
C SER A 57 0.15 -13.68 -8.22
N LYS A 58 -0.64 -14.55 -7.56
CA LYS A 58 -1.97 -14.19 -7.06
C LYS A 58 -1.85 -13.28 -5.85
N ILE A 59 -0.99 -13.65 -4.90
CA ILE A 59 -0.76 -12.84 -3.70
C ILE A 59 -0.15 -11.51 -4.08
N LEU A 60 0.86 -11.51 -4.95
CA LEU A 60 1.51 -10.30 -5.45
C LEU A 60 0.50 -9.37 -6.14
N PHE A 61 -0.38 -9.90 -7.00
CA PHE A 61 -1.44 -9.12 -7.63
C PHE A 61 -2.40 -8.53 -6.61
N LEU A 62 -2.91 -9.33 -5.67
CA LEU A 62 -3.85 -8.85 -4.67
C LEU A 62 -3.24 -7.79 -3.77
N LEU A 63 -1.98 -7.96 -3.36
CA LEU A 63 -1.30 -6.98 -2.51
C LEU A 63 -1.22 -5.62 -3.22
N HIS A 64 -0.89 -5.58 -4.51
CA HIS A 64 -0.65 -4.31 -5.21
C HIS A 64 -1.90 -3.72 -5.92
N PHE A 65 -2.91 -4.53 -6.25
CA PHE A 65 -4.09 -4.06 -6.97
C PHE A 65 -5.36 -3.99 -6.12
N LEU A 66 -5.50 -4.78 -5.06
CA LEU A 66 -6.71 -4.75 -4.24
C LEU A 66 -6.96 -3.37 -3.59
N PRO A 67 -5.94 -2.62 -3.10
CA PRO A 67 -6.15 -1.26 -2.59
C PRO A 67 -6.74 -0.30 -3.63
N LEU A 68 -6.56 -0.55 -4.93
CA LEU A 68 -7.16 0.26 -6.00
C LEU A 68 -8.68 0.09 -6.11
N ILE A 69 -9.30 -0.85 -5.37
CA ILE A 69 -10.76 -1.00 -5.33
C ILE A 69 -11.46 0.29 -4.88
N TRP A 70 -10.78 1.11 -4.08
CA TRP A 70 -11.26 2.41 -3.61
C TRP A 70 -11.25 3.50 -4.70
N CYS A 71 -10.68 3.22 -5.87
CA CYS A 71 -10.80 4.05 -7.07
C CYS A 71 -12.06 3.74 -7.89
N LEU A 72 -12.81 2.68 -7.58
CA LEU A 72 -13.97 2.29 -8.37
C LEU A 72 -15.09 3.31 -8.29
N PHE A 73 -15.83 3.46 -9.40
CA PHE A 73 -16.97 4.38 -9.54
C PHE A 73 -18.02 4.26 -8.42
N TYR A 74 -18.18 3.06 -7.85
CA TYR A 74 -19.10 2.83 -6.75
C TYR A 74 -18.80 3.69 -5.50
N PHE A 75 -17.53 4.02 -5.27
CA PHE A 75 -17.10 4.84 -4.14
C PHE A 75 -16.97 6.33 -4.50
N MET A 76 -17.28 6.72 -5.74
CA MET A 76 -17.20 8.10 -6.20
C MET A 76 -18.58 8.75 -6.16
N ASN A 77 -18.72 9.80 -5.35
CA ASN A 77 -19.89 10.68 -5.37
C ASN A 77 -19.43 12.13 -5.51
N THR A 78 -19.72 12.74 -6.65
CA THR A 78 -19.32 14.12 -6.96
C THR A 78 -19.97 15.16 -6.06
N ASN A 79 -21.09 14.82 -5.42
CA ASN A 79 -21.79 15.70 -4.47
C ASN A 79 -21.19 15.64 -3.07
N GLU A 80 -20.31 14.67 -2.79
CA GLU A 80 -19.66 14.50 -1.49
C GLU A 80 -18.13 14.59 -1.61
N PRO A 81 -17.54 15.76 -1.31
CA PRO A 81 -16.11 16.01 -1.45
C PRO A 81 -15.19 15.00 -0.73
N TYR A 82 -15.65 14.34 0.34
CA TYR A 82 -14.85 13.33 1.03
C TYR A 82 -14.74 12.03 0.22
N LEU A 83 -15.77 11.64 -0.54
CA LEU A 83 -15.75 10.46 -1.40
C LEU A 83 -14.87 10.68 -2.63
N LEU A 84 -14.75 11.91 -3.12
CA LEU A 84 -13.83 12.26 -4.21
C LEU A 84 -12.35 12.10 -3.83
N MET A 85 -12.02 12.13 -2.54
CA MET A 85 -10.63 11.92 -2.11
C MET A 85 -10.17 10.48 -2.27
N PHE A 86 -11.08 9.52 -2.29
CA PHE A 86 -10.77 8.10 -2.40
C PHE A 86 -10.05 7.77 -3.71
N PRO A 87 -10.59 8.07 -4.90
CA PRO A 87 -9.89 7.84 -6.16
C PRO A 87 -8.62 8.70 -6.27
N LEU A 88 -8.64 9.95 -5.81
CA LEU A 88 -7.47 10.84 -5.89
C LEU A 88 -6.27 10.26 -5.12
N VAL A 89 -6.50 9.90 -3.86
CA VAL A 89 -5.45 9.36 -2.99
C VAL A 89 -5.03 7.97 -3.44
N ASN A 90 -5.97 7.10 -3.79
CA ASN A 90 -5.64 5.73 -4.21
C ASN A 90 -4.99 5.66 -5.58
N ILE A 91 -5.25 6.60 -6.51
CA ILE A 91 -4.46 6.72 -7.73
C ILE A 91 -3.03 7.15 -7.36
N SER A 92 -2.87 8.18 -6.52
CA SER A 92 -1.52 8.64 -6.15
C SER A 92 -0.69 7.61 -5.37
N GLY A 93 -1.29 6.91 -4.39
CA GLY A 93 -0.64 5.85 -3.63
C GLY A 93 -0.45 4.58 -4.49
N GLY A 94 -1.47 4.24 -5.25
CA GLY A 94 -1.48 3.08 -6.14
C GLY A 94 -0.49 3.13 -7.28
N VAL A 95 -0.02 4.32 -7.72
CA VAL A 95 1.11 4.41 -8.66
C VAL A 95 2.36 3.73 -8.09
N GLY A 96 2.60 3.86 -6.78
CA GLY A 96 3.66 3.14 -6.08
C GLY A 96 3.47 1.63 -6.19
N ASP A 97 2.29 1.14 -5.80
CA ASP A 97 1.96 -0.29 -5.84
C ASP A 97 2.08 -0.87 -7.26
N LEU A 98 1.55 -0.18 -8.26
CA LEU A 98 1.65 -0.58 -9.65
C LEU A 98 3.10 -0.63 -10.12
N TYR A 99 3.91 0.39 -9.79
CA TYR A 99 5.33 0.41 -10.12
C TYR A 99 6.04 -0.81 -9.52
N PHE A 100 5.80 -1.09 -8.23
CA PHE A 100 6.38 -2.25 -7.54
C PHE A 100 5.97 -3.58 -8.19
N TYR A 101 4.67 -3.75 -8.46
CA TYR A 101 4.15 -4.93 -9.11
C TYR A 101 4.80 -5.17 -10.48
N PHE A 102 4.72 -4.18 -11.39
CA PHE A 102 5.25 -4.31 -12.74
C PHE A 102 6.75 -4.57 -12.72
N ARG A 103 7.48 -3.93 -11.80
CA ARG A 103 8.91 -4.16 -11.64
C ARG A 103 9.21 -5.58 -11.21
N ILE A 104 8.52 -6.12 -10.21
CA ILE A 104 8.74 -7.49 -9.72
C ILE A 104 8.40 -8.54 -10.78
N ILE A 105 7.25 -8.42 -11.46
CA ILE A 105 6.86 -9.43 -12.46
C ILE A 105 7.77 -9.44 -13.69
N SER A 106 8.40 -8.30 -14.01
CA SER A 106 9.34 -8.17 -15.12
C SER A 106 10.70 -8.83 -14.85
N LEU A 107 10.98 -9.20 -13.60
CA LEU A 107 12.20 -9.87 -13.19
C LEU A 107 12.03 -11.39 -13.20
N GLU A 108 13.11 -12.08 -13.54
CA GLU A 108 13.24 -13.53 -13.35
C GLU A 108 13.00 -13.90 -11.88
N PRO A 109 12.30 -15.02 -11.58
CA PRO A 109 11.93 -15.42 -10.21
C PRO A 109 13.09 -15.37 -9.22
N GLU A 110 14.26 -15.83 -9.63
CA GLU A 110 15.50 -15.86 -8.83
C GLU A 110 15.96 -14.47 -8.37
N LYS A 111 15.66 -13.42 -9.14
CA LYS A 111 16.08 -12.04 -8.87
C LYS A 111 15.05 -11.24 -8.10
N ARG A 112 13.82 -11.74 -7.97
CA ARG A 112 12.71 -10.98 -7.36
C ARG A 112 12.94 -10.72 -5.87
N ILE A 113 13.35 -11.75 -5.12
CA ILE A 113 13.61 -11.65 -3.68
C ILE A 113 14.78 -10.69 -3.43
N GLU A 114 15.88 -10.83 -4.18
CA GLU A 114 17.04 -9.93 -4.05
C GLU A 114 16.66 -8.47 -4.29
N TRP A 115 15.88 -8.21 -5.34
CA TRP A 115 15.43 -6.86 -5.66
C TRP A 115 14.51 -6.28 -4.58
N ALA A 116 13.57 -7.06 -4.06
CA ALA A 116 12.66 -6.59 -3.02
C ALA A 116 13.38 -6.30 -1.70
N ASN A 117 14.31 -7.16 -1.28
CA ASN A 117 15.14 -6.92 -0.10
C ASN A 117 15.98 -5.63 -0.27
N LYS A 118 16.55 -5.39 -1.47
CA LYS A 118 17.24 -4.12 -1.78
C LYS A 118 16.30 -2.91 -1.76
N SER A 119 15.04 -3.10 -2.14
CA SER A 119 14.05 -2.03 -2.05
C SER A 119 13.71 -1.71 -0.60
N ASP A 120 13.51 -2.73 0.24
CA ASP A 120 13.31 -2.55 1.67
C ASP A 120 14.47 -1.80 2.30
N GLU A 121 15.72 -2.10 1.95
CA GLU A 121 16.90 -1.35 2.42
C GLU A 121 16.86 0.15 2.08
N LYS A 122 16.31 0.52 0.92
CA LYS A 122 16.11 1.93 0.56
C LYS A 122 15.01 2.55 1.41
N ILE A 123 13.92 1.83 1.62
CA ILE A 123 12.80 2.28 2.46
C ILE A 123 13.27 2.46 3.90
N LEU A 124 14.09 1.55 4.44
CA LEU A 124 14.67 1.63 5.78
C LEU A 124 15.37 2.97 6.04
N LYS A 125 16.07 3.53 5.05
CA LYS A 125 16.74 4.85 5.15
C LYS A 125 15.77 6.04 5.21
N SER A 126 14.53 5.82 4.82
CA SER A 126 13.45 6.81 4.86
C SER A 126 12.57 6.67 6.09
N ILE A 127 12.75 5.64 6.94
CA ILE A 127 11.94 5.45 8.14
C ILE A 127 12.26 6.52 9.18
N ILE A 128 11.21 7.15 9.71
CA ILE A 128 11.30 8.07 10.86
C ILE A 128 10.81 7.40 12.15
N TRP A 129 9.97 6.36 12.04
CA TRP A 129 9.48 5.58 13.17
C TRP A 129 9.24 4.13 12.76
N LYS A 130 9.62 3.19 13.63
CA LYS A 130 9.46 1.75 13.44
C LYS A 130 8.95 1.12 14.73
N LYS A 131 7.95 0.24 14.61
CA LYS A 131 7.54 -0.68 15.67
C LYS A 131 7.67 -2.11 15.19
N GLU A 132 8.58 -2.84 15.82
CA GLU A 132 8.73 -4.28 15.59
C GLU A 132 7.54 -5.04 16.16
N LEU A 133 7.08 -6.03 15.40
CA LEU A 133 6.05 -6.97 15.80
C LEU A 133 6.75 -8.32 15.93
N ASN A 134 6.94 -8.76 17.18
CA ASN A 134 7.54 -10.06 17.51
C ASN A 134 6.60 -11.20 17.14
#